data_AF-A0A930V562-F1
#
_entry.id   AF-A0A930V562-F1
#
_cell.length_a   1.000
_cell.length_b   1.000
_cell.length_c   1.000
_cell.angle_alpha   90.00
_cell.angle_beta   90.00
_cell.angle_gamma   90.00
#
_symmetry.space_group_name_H-M   'P 1'
#
loop_
_entity.id
_entity.type
_entity.pdbx_description
1 polymer ?
#
loop_
_entity_poly.entity_id
_entity_poly.type
_entity_poly.pdbx_seq_one_letter_code
_entity_poly.pdbx_strand_id
1 'polypeptide(L)'
;MSEGSQGFESVEVTRLRREIESAWGAFDDIDQMAWDHRVLVVRYVIGALPDAASAAARAGHAGLALRLLDDAAQFPPPWASICTGWVRALAASRAAVEFRDAPVWVDDEPAGTSRAHSVA
;
A
#
# COMPACT_ATOMS: atom_id res chain seq x y z
N MET A 1 -8.29 -17.51 -30.20
CA MET A 1 -7.07 -17.99 -29.53
C MET A 1 -6.28 -16.75 -29.18
N SER A 2 -6.31 -16.34 -27.92
CA SER A 2 -5.80 -15.05 -27.48
C SER A 2 -4.28 -15.08 -27.41
N GLU A 3 -3.64 -14.16 -28.14
CA GLU A 3 -2.21 -13.91 -28.13
C GLU A 3 -1.75 -13.45 -26.74
N GLY A 4 -0.60 -13.99 -26.33
CA GLY A 4 -0.06 -13.85 -24.98
C GLY A 4 0.36 -12.42 -24.64
N SER A 5 -0.08 -11.96 -23.46
CA SER A 5 0.54 -10.84 -22.76
C SER A 5 1.59 -11.39 -21.80
N GLN A 6 2.79 -11.68 -22.32
CA GLN A 6 4.02 -11.57 -21.52
C GLN A 6 4.43 -10.09 -21.63
N GLY A 7 4.75 -9.32 -20.60
CA GLY A 7 4.95 -9.59 -19.18
C GLY A 7 5.56 -8.32 -18.57
N PHE A 8 4.91 -7.16 -18.76
CA PHE A 8 5.27 -5.95 -18.02
C PHE A 8 4.33 -5.83 -16.83
N GLU A 9 4.81 -6.33 -15.70
CA GLU A 9 4.19 -6.06 -14.42
C GLU A 9 4.13 -4.55 -14.20
N SER A 10 2.99 -4.01 -13.75
CA SER A 10 2.83 -2.56 -13.55
C SER A 10 3.95 -2.01 -12.66
N VAL A 11 4.36 -0.76 -12.92
CA VAL A 11 5.41 -0.07 -12.15
C VAL A 11 5.05 -0.02 -10.66
N GLU A 12 3.77 0.19 -10.33
CA GLU A 12 3.26 0.27 -8.98
C GLU A 12 3.26 -1.08 -8.28
N VAL A 13 2.92 -2.16 -9.00
CA VAL A 13 3.02 -3.54 -8.49
C VAL A 13 4.46 -3.92 -8.24
N THR A 14 5.34 -3.59 -9.20
CA THR A 14 6.79 -3.79 -9.07
C THR A 14 7.34 -3.03 -7.87
N ARG A 15 6.88 -1.80 -7.65
CA ARG A 15 7.27 -1.00 -6.48
C ARG A 15 6.81 -1.66 -5.19
N LEU A 16 5.56 -2.10 -5.09
CA LEU A 16 5.06 -2.80 -3.92
C LEU A 16 5.90 -4.06 -3.61
N ARG A 17 6.24 -4.85 -4.64
CA ARG A 17 7.08 -6.03 -4.47
C ARG A 17 8.48 -5.68 -3.97
N ARG A 18 9.10 -4.63 -4.51
CA ARG A 18 10.40 -4.12 -4.04
C ARG A 18 10.37 -3.64 -2.60
N GLU A 19 9.29 -2.97 -2.17
CA GLU A 19 9.17 -2.57 -0.77
C GLU A 19 8.99 -3.78 0.16
N ILE A 20 8.25 -4.81 -0.27
CA ILE A 20 8.13 -6.07 0.47
C ILE A 20 9.50 -6.74 0.61
N GLU A 21 10.24 -6.86 -0.50
CA GLU A 21 11.60 -7.44 -0.51
C GLU A 21 12.58 -6.62 0.35
N SER A 22 12.51 -5.29 0.25
CA SER A 22 13.35 -4.39 1.04
C SER A 22 13.03 -4.51 2.53
N ALA A 23 11.75 -4.58 2.90
CA ALA A 23 11.34 -4.83 4.28
C ALA A 23 11.79 -6.21 4.77
N TRP A 24 11.84 -7.20 3.87
CA TRP A 24 12.36 -8.53 4.19
C TRP A 24 13.84 -8.48 4.56
N GLY A 25 14.67 -7.86 3.72
CA GLY A 25 16.12 -7.73 3.91
C GLY A 25 16.56 -6.64 4.88
N ALA A 26 15.63 -5.82 5.39
CA ALA A 26 15.94 -4.65 6.23
C ALA A 26 16.69 -4.99 7.52
N PHE A 27 16.67 -6.26 7.91
CA PHE A 27 17.21 -6.75 9.17
C PHE A 27 18.13 -7.96 8.99
N ASP A 28 18.63 -8.23 7.78
CA ASP A 28 19.60 -9.32 7.54
C ASP A 28 20.87 -9.16 8.39
N ASP A 29 21.20 -7.92 8.79
CA ASP A 29 22.28 -7.59 9.73
C ASP A 29 21.78 -6.90 11.03
N ILE A 30 20.54 -7.18 11.47
CA ILE A 30 19.94 -6.50 12.64
C ILE A 30 20.85 -6.53 13.87
N ASP A 31 21.51 -7.66 14.10
CA ASP A 31 22.37 -7.86 15.26
C ASP A 31 23.62 -6.98 15.23
N GLN A 32 24.06 -6.57 14.04
CA GLN A 32 25.18 -5.64 13.82
C GLN A 32 24.75 -4.16 13.88
N MET A 33 23.44 -3.88 13.84
CA MET A 33 22.93 -2.51 13.88
C MET A 33 22.81 -1.97 15.31
N ALA A 34 23.20 -0.71 15.50
CA ALA A 34 22.87 0.04 16.72
C ALA A 34 21.35 0.20 16.89
N TRP A 35 20.88 0.25 18.13
CA TRP A 35 19.45 0.30 18.46
C TRP A 35 18.69 1.42 17.73
N ASP A 36 19.25 2.63 17.69
CA ASP A 36 18.62 3.78 17.01
C ASP A 36 18.44 3.54 15.51
N HIS A 37 19.38 2.83 14.88
CA HIS A 37 19.28 2.48 13.47
C HIS A 37 18.16 1.45 13.25
N ARG A 38 18.00 0.46 14.13
CA ARG A 38 16.90 -0.51 14.08
C ARG A 38 15.54 0.20 14.14
N VAL A 39 15.39 1.21 15.00
CA VAL A 39 14.16 2.00 15.10
C VAL A 39 13.85 2.74 13.80
N LEU A 40 14.85 3.33 13.15
CA LEU A 40 14.67 4.02 11.87
C LEU A 40 14.23 3.05 10.76
N VAL A 41 14.81 1.85 10.72
CA VAL A 41 14.41 0.80 9.77
C VAL A 41 12.95 0.40 9.97
N VAL A 42 12.51 0.14 11.22
CA VAL A 42 11.09 -0.16 11.50
C VAL A 42 10.18 0.98 11.02
N ARG A 43 10.54 2.23 11.28
CA ARG A 43 9.76 3.40 10.86
C ARG A 43 9.65 3.50 9.33
N TYR A 44 10.75 3.24 8.62
CA TYR A 44 10.75 3.20 7.15
C TYR A 44 9.76 2.14 6.65
N VAL A 45 9.86 0.90 7.13
CA VAL A 45 8.99 -0.21 6.71
C VAL A 45 7.50 0.10 6.97
N ILE A 46 7.17 0.64 8.14
CA ILE A 46 5.78 0.99 8.50
C ILE A 46 5.20 2.10 7.59
N GLY A 47 6.04 3.00 7.05
CA GLY A 47 5.58 4.06 6.15
C GLY A 47 5.57 3.66 4.67
N ALA A 48 6.64 3.03 4.19
CA ALA A 48 6.86 2.77 2.77
C ALA A 48 5.91 1.70 2.19
N LEU A 49 5.63 0.63 2.96
CA LEU A 49 4.75 -0.45 2.51
C LEU A 49 3.32 0.04 2.23
N PRO A 50 2.65 0.75 3.17
CA PRO A 50 1.30 1.26 2.93
C PRO A 50 1.22 2.25 1.76
N ASP A 51 2.22 3.11 1.60
CA ASP A 51 2.28 4.06 0.49
C ASP A 51 2.38 3.36 -0.87
N ALA A 52 3.21 2.31 -0.95
CA ALA A 52 3.33 1.50 -2.17
C ALA A 52 2.05 0.70 -2.45
N ALA A 53 1.42 0.14 -1.42
CA ALA A 53 0.15 -0.58 -1.54
C ALA A 53 -0.97 0.34 -2.02
N SER A 54 -1.06 1.56 -1.46
CA SER A 54 -1.98 2.60 -1.92
C SER A 54 -1.72 2.97 -3.39
N ALA A 55 -0.46 3.11 -3.80
CA ALA A 55 -0.12 3.41 -5.19
C ALA A 55 -0.58 2.30 -6.15
N ALA A 56 -0.35 1.03 -5.79
CA ALA A 56 -0.80 -0.12 -6.58
C ALA A 56 -2.34 -0.19 -6.67
N ALA A 57 -3.05 0.05 -5.56
CA ALA A 57 -4.50 0.16 -5.56
C ALA A 57 -4.98 1.31 -6.46
N ARG A 58 -4.29 2.46 -6.42
CA ARG A 58 -4.67 3.62 -7.22
C ARG A 58 -4.50 3.42 -8.72
N ALA A 59 -3.56 2.56 -9.12
CA ALA A 59 -3.35 2.12 -10.49
C ALA A 59 -4.33 1.02 -10.96
N GLY A 60 -5.29 0.60 -10.13
CA GLY A 60 -6.27 -0.42 -10.48
C GLY A 60 -5.82 -1.85 -10.19
N HIS A 61 -4.74 -2.04 -9.42
CA HIS A 61 -4.18 -3.35 -9.09
C HIS A 61 -4.49 -3.79 -7.65
N ALA A 62 -5.61 -3.33 -7.07
CA ALA A 62 -6.00 -3.62 -5.68
C ALA A 62 -6.01 -5.13 -5.37
N GLY A 63 -6.61 -5.95 -6.23
CA GLY A 63 -6.65 -7.41 -6.03
C GLY A 63 -5.28 -8.09 -6.05
N LEU A 64 -4.35 -7.61 -6.90
CA LEU A 64 -2.99 -8.14 -6.93
C LEU A 64 -2.17 -7.65 -5.72
N ALA A 65 -2.37 -6.39 -5.31
CA ALA A 65 -1.76 -5.84 -4.12
C ALA A 65 -2.18 -6.61 -2.86
N LEU A 66 -3.46 -6.94 -2.71
CA LEU A 66 -3.95 -7.76 -1.60
C LEU A 66 -3.34 -9.15 -1.59
N ARG A 67 -3.23 -9.82 -2.75
CA ARG A 67 -2.55 -11.13 -2.85
C ARG A 67 -1.09 -11.05 -2.41
N LEU A 68 -0.36 -10.03 -2.85
CA LEU A 68 1.04 -9.83 -2.42
C LEU A 68 1.16 -9.58 -0.91
N LEU A 69 0.21 -8.86 -0.32
CA LEU A 69 0.18 -8.63 1.13
C LEU A 69 -0.20 -9.92 1.90
N ASP A 70 -1.10 -10.73 1.38
CA ASP A 70 -1.47 -12.01 1.96
C ASP A 70 -0.29 -13.01 1.90
N ASP A 71 0.42 -13.06 0.76
CA ASP A 71 1.66 -13.85 0.63
C ASP A 71 2.72 -13.37 1.63
N ALA A 72 2.91 -12.05 1.75
CA ALA A 72 3.85 -11.47 2.71
C ALA A 72 3.46 -11.75 4.17
N ALA A 73 2.17 -11.86 4.48
CA ALA A 73 1.68 -12.27 5.79
C ALA A 73 1.94 -13.76 6.07
N GLN A 74 1.83 -14.61 5.05
CA GLN A 74 2.09 -16.06 5.15
C GLN A 74 3.59 -16.38 5.30
N PHE A 75 4.45 -15.56 4.67
CA PHE A 75 5.90 -15.71 4.69
C PHE A 75 6.55 -14.45 5.31
N PRO A 76 6.40 -14.24 6.63
CA PRO A 76 6.94 -13.07 7.31
C PRO A 76 8.47 -13.14 7.37
N PRO A 77 9.17 -11.99 7.37
CA PRO A 77 10.62 -11.97 7.50
C PRO A 77 11.07 -12.41 8.90
N PRO A 78 12.32 -12.90 9.07
CA PRO A 78 12.80 -13.44 10.35
C PRO A 78 12.63 -12.47 11.53
N TRP A 79 12.84 -11.18 11.28
CA TRP A 79 12.72 -10.12 12.28
C TRP A 79 11.28 -9.82 12.72
N ALA A 80 10.27 -10.29 11.99
CA ALA A 80 8.86 -10.11 12.37
C ALA A 80 8.53 -10.82 13.70
N SER A 81 9.33 -11.81 14.11
CA SER A 81 9.24 -12.46 15.42
C SER A 81 9.73 -11.57 16.57
N ILE A 82 10.55 -10.55 16.27
CA ILE A 82 11.25 -9.71 17.25
C ILE A 82 10.40 -8.49 17.63
N CYS A 83 9.55 -7.99 16.73
CA CYS A 83 8.67 -6.87 17.03
C CYS A 83 7.34 -6.91 16.26
N THR A 84 6.34 -6.18 16.76
CA THR A 84 5.02 -6.09 16.12
C THR A 84 5.00 -5.17 14.88
N GLY A 85 6.16 -4.67 14.42
CA GLY A 85 6.26 -3.70 13.33
C GLY A 85 5.74 -4.23 12.01
N TRP A 86 6.05 -5.50 11.69
CA TRP A 86 5.59 -6.17 10.47
C TRP A 86 4.06 -6.27 10.39
N VAL A 87 3.42 -6.74 11.46
CA VAL A 87 1.96 -6.88 11.55
C VAL A 87 1.28 -5.52 11.38
N ARG A 88 1.82 -4.46 12.00
CA ARG A 88 1.30 -3.10 11.87
C ARG A 88 1.43 -2.57 10.44
N ALA A 89 2.57 -2.80 9.79
CA ALA A 89 2.80 -2.39 8.41
C ALA A 89 1.83 -3.09 7.44
N LEU A 90 1.62 -4.40 7.59
CA LEU A 90 0.66 -5.16 6.77
C LEU A 90 -0.78 -4.70 7.00
N ALA A 91 -1.20 -4.50 8.25
CA ALA A 91 -2.55 -4.01 8.56
C ALA A 91 -2.81 -2.62 7.95
N ALA A 92 -1.85 -1.70 8.07
CA ALA A 92 -1.94 -0.37 7.46
C ALA A 92 -1.96 -0.45 5.93
N SER A 93 -1.16 -1.34 5.33
CA SER A 93 -1.12 -1.53 3.88
C SER A 93 -2.44 -2.08 3.34
N ARG A 94 -3.04 -3.05 4.04
CA ARG A 94 -4.34 -3.61 3.67
C ARG A 94 -5.45 -2.56 3.74
N ALA A 95 -5.49 -1.79 4.83
CA ALA A 95 -6.42 -0.67 4.98
C ALA A 95 -6.25 0.38 3.86
N ALA A 96 -5.02 0.66 3.44
CA ALA A 96 -4.74 1.61 2.36
C ALA A 96 -5.22 1.14 0.97
N VAL A 97 -5.33 -0.18 0.76
CA VAL A 97 -5.90 -0.77 -0.46
C VAL A 97 -7.43 -0.77 -0.38
N GLU A 98 -7.99 -1.24 0.73
CA GLU A 98 -9.44 -1.44 0.93
C GLU A 98 -10.22 -0.12 1.03
N PHE A 99 -9.62 0.96 1.55
CA PHE A 99 -10.31 2.26 1.67
C PHE A 99 -10.76 2.83 0.32
N ARG A 100 -10.21 2.36 -0.81
CA ARG A 100 -10.58 2.80 -2.15
C ARG A 100 -11.73 2.00 -2.78
N ASP A 101 -12.15 0.88 -2.20
CA ASP A 101 -13.35 0.17 -2.66
C ASP A 101 -14.66 0.87 -2.21
N ALA A 102 -14.56 1.98 -1.47
CA ALA A 102 -15.70 2.88 -1.28
C ALA A 102 -16.05 3.53 -2.63
N PRO A 103 -17.33 3.45 -3.09
CA PRO A 103 -17.73 4.05 -4.35
C PRO A 103 -17.39 5.54 -4.33
N VAL A 104 -16.82 6.03 -5.44
CA VAL A 104 -16.71 7.46 -5.70
C VAL A 104 -18.12 8.02 -5.56
N TRP A 105 -18.37 8.78 -4.50
CA TRP A 105 -19.56 9.61 -4.42
C TRP A 105 -19.46 10.58 -5.60
N VAL A 106 -20.18 10.27 -6.68
CA VAL A 106 -20.50 11.25 -7.70
C VAL A 106 -21.48 12.18 -7.01
N ASP A 107 -21.01 13.35 -6.58
CA ASP A 107 -21.89 14.44 -6.23
C ASP A 107 -22.62 14.85 -7.52
N ASP A 108 -23.73 14.18 -7.82
CA ASP A 108 -24.78 14.73 -8.68
C ASP A 108 -25.42 15.88 -7.90
N GLU A 109 -24.78 17.03 -7.91
CA GLU A 109 -25.44 18.28 -7.51
C GLU A 109 -26.36 18.69 -8.68
N PRO A 110 -27.70 18.72 -8.50
CA PRO A 110 -28.57 19.22 -9.53
C PRO A 110 -28.35 20.73 -9.65
N ALA A 111 -28.07 21.20 -10.87
CA ALA A 111 -27.90 22.61 -11.21
C ALA A 111 -29.07 23.47 -10.68
N GLY A 112 -28.90 24.02 -9.48
CA GLY A 112 -29.78 25.00 -8.88
C GLY A 112 -29.57 26.33 -9.56
N THR A 113 -30.42 26.63 -10.54
CA THR A 113 -30.55 27.94 -11.18
C THR A 113 -30.55 29.08 -10.16
N SER A 114 -29.52 29.93 -10.22
CA SER A 114 -29.48 31.22 -9.54
C SER A 114 -30.69 32.06 -9.93
N ARG A 115 -31.69 32.15 -9.04
CA ARG A 115 -32.71 33.19 -9.11
C ARG A 115 -32.08 34.50 -8.64
N ALA A 116 -32.02 35.45 -9.57
CA ALA A 116 -31.71 36.84 -9.31
C ALA A 116 -32.62 37.41 -8.21
N HIS A 117 -32.01 37.95 -7.15
CA HIS A 117 -32.67 38.83 -6.22
C HIS A 117 -32.91 40.18 -6.90
N SER A 118 -34.14 40.45 -7.30
CA SER A 118 -34.66 41.80 -7.54
C SER A 118 -35.01 42.38 -6.17
N VAL A 119 -34.32 43.46 -5.78
CA VAL A 119 -34.73 44.34 -4.69
C VAL A 119 -35.47 45.51 -5.34
N ALA A 120 -36.58 45.87 -4.71
CA ALA A 120 -37.54 46.90 -5.09
C ALA A 120 -36.94 48.31 -5.24
#